data_AF-A0A2T0KDG4-F1
#
_entry.id   AF-A0A2T0KDG4-F1
#
_cell.length_a   1.000
_cell.length_b   1.000
_cell.length_c   1.000
_cell.angle_alpha   90.00
_cell.angle_beta   90.00
_cell.angle_gamma   90.00
#
_symmetry.space_group_name_H-M   'P 1'
#
loop_
_entity.id
_entity.type
_entity.pdbx_description
1 polymer ?
#
loop_
_entity_poly.entity_id
_entity_poly.type
_entity_poly.pdbx_seq_one_letter_code
_entity_poly.pdbx_strand_id
1 'polypeptide(L)'
;MANKGMPTVGPGATGDAVKQAQRALRRTPNTALVVDGTFGPKTEDATKAFQKAEGLPVTGTVDAATWNALPDGSPMPTLRQGTQGDAVRSLQQVLTLGAAGLWETTPQGTDGHFGANTEASVRAFQKWAGIPVDGVVGQQTWTAQPLALEFVVGLQHVASA
;
A
#
# COMPACT_ATOMS: atom_id res chain seq x y z
N MET A 1 4.80 16.31 -5.01
CA MET A 1 4.52 15.51 -3.80
C MET A 1 3.12 14.95 -3.95
N ALA A 2 2.94 13.65 -3.70
CA ALA A 2 1.74 12.91 -4.10
C ALA A 2 0.42 13.38 -3.44
N ASN A 3 0.50 14.15 -2.35
CA ASN A 3 -0.67 14.65 -1.61
C ASN A 3 -0.92 16.16 -1.78
N LYS A 4 -0.16 16.86 -2.63
CA LYS A 4 -0.28 18.31 -2.79
C LYS A 4 -1.59 18.68 -3.50
N GLY A 5 -2.36 19.60 -2.92
CA GLY A 5 -3.61 20.11 -3.51
C GLY A 5 -4.85 19.26 -3.22
N MET A 6 -4.73 18.25 -2.35
CA MET A 6 -5.87 17.45 -1.91
C MET A 6 -6.86 18.28 -1.08
N PRO A 7 -8.18 18.06 -1.23
CA PRO A 7 -9.18 18.76 -0.44
C PRO A 7 -9.11 18.33 1.03
N THR A 8 -9.54 19.23 1.93
CA THR A 8 -9.74 18.86 3.33
C THR A 8 -10.82 17.80 3.45
N VAL A 9 -10.53 16.69 4.12
CA VAL A 9 -11.50 15.61 4.38
C VAL A 9 -11.57 15.30 5.87
N GLY A 10 -12.77 15.02 6.38
CA GLY A 10 -13.02 14.80 7.80
C GLY A 10 -14.26 13.94 8.05
N PRO A 11 -14.71 13.81 9.31
CA PRO A 11 -15.83 12.95 9.67
C PRO A 11 -17.07 13.15 8.78
N GLY A 12 -17.61 12.04 8.25
CA GLY A 12 -18.75 12.03 7.35
C GLY A 12 -18.43 12.31 5.87
N ALA A 13 -17.20 12.73 5.54
CA ALA A 13 -16.76 12.84 4.15
C ALA A 13 -16.72 11.47 3.47
N THR A 14 -16.94 11.46 2.15
CA THR A 14 -16.83 10.25 1.33
C THR A 14 -16.11 10.53 0.01
N GLY A 15 -15.65 9.47 -0.66
CA GLY A 15 -15.08 9.53 -2.00
C GLY A 15 -13.57 9.29 -2.08
N ASP A 16 -12.99 9.61 -3.22
CA ASP A 16 -11.61 9.19 -3.53
C ASP A 16 -10.55 9.90 -2.69
N ALA A 17 -10.80 11.15 -2.26
CA ALA A 17 -9.91 11.84 -1.33
C ALA A 17 -9.85 11.13 0.03
N VAL A 18 -10.97 10.56 0.50
CA VAL A 18 -11.01 9.75 1.71
C VAL A 18 -10.25 8.43 1.51
N LYS A 19 -10.41 7.77 0.36
CA LYS A 19 -9.63 6.55 0.05
C LYS A 19 -8.12 6.83 0.04
N GLN A 20 -7.71 7.96 -0.53
CA GLN A 20 -6.31 8.36 -0.55
C GLN A 20 -5.79 8.61 0.88
N ALA A 21 -6.56 9.29 1.73
CA ALA A 21 -6.20 9.49 3.13
C ALA A 21 -6.07 8.14 3.87
N GLN A 22 -7.03 7.23 3.70
CA GLN A 22 -7.01 5.91 4.32
C GLN A 22 -5.80 5.06 3.87
N ARG A 23 -5.43 5.11 2.58
CA ARG A 23 -4.22 4.44 2.07
C ARG A 23 -2.94 5.04 2.65
N ALA A 24 -2.86 6.36 2.71
CA ALA A 24 -1.71 7.04 3.31
C ALA A 24 -1.57 6.66 4.79
N LEU A 25 -2.68 6.73 5.55
CA LEU A 25 -2.69 6.35 6.97
C LEU A 25 -2.31 4.88 7.18
N ARG A 26 -2.74 3.95 6.31
CA ARG A 26 -2.29 2.53 6.35
C ARG A 26 -0.78 2.34 6.20
N ARG A 27 -0.10 3.28 5.53
CA ARG A 27 1.35 3.28 5.33
C ARG A 27 2.10 3.93 6.52
N THR A 28 1.37 4.32 7.56
CA THR A 28 1.92 4.75 8.86
C THR A 28 1.79 3.58 9.87
N PRO A 29 2.24 3.70 11.13
CA PRO A 29 2.08 2.66 12.14
C PRO A 29 0.63 2.18 12.39
N ASN A 30 -0.40 2.83 11.81
CA ASN A 30 -1.79 2.40 11.87
C ASN A 30 -2.23 1.61 10.62
N THR A 31 -2.11 0.30 10.68
CA THR A 31 -2.17 -0.59 9.50
C THR A 31 -3.55 -1.22 9.25
N ALA A 32 -4.47 -1.13 10.23
CA ALA A 32 -5.72 -1.88 10.24
C ALA A 32 -6.95 -1.10 9.69
N LEU A 33 -6.76 0.11 9.18
CA LEU A 33 -7.84 0.89 8.56
C LEU A 33 -8.46 0.15 7.38
N VAL A 34 -9.73 0.36 7.07
CA VAL A 34 -10.34 -0.09 5.81
C VAL A 34 -10.30 1.05 4.81
N VAL A 35 -9.92 0.79 3.56
CA VAL A 35 -9.99 1.77 2.46
C VAL A 35 -11.35 1.63 1.77
N ASP A 36 -12.39 2.13 2.41
CA ASP A 36 -13.78 2.09 1.93
C ASP A 36 -14.24 3.42 1.31
N GLY A 37 -13.44 4.49 1.46
CA GLY A 37 -13.80 5.83 1.03
C GLY A 37 -14.85 6.50 1.90
N THR A 38 -15.08 6.02 3.12
CA THR A 38 -15.94 6.64 4.12
C THR A 38 -15.13 7.08 5.32
N PHE A 39 -15.20 8.38 5.65
CA PHE A 39 -14.47 8.93 6.78
C PHE A 39 -15.27 8.71 8.07
N GLY A 40 -15.27 7.46 8.54
CA GLY A 40 -15.89 7.06 9.80
C GLY A 40 -14.95 7.21 11.02
N PRO A 41 -15.42 6.80 12.21
CA PRO A 41 -14.69 6.98 13.47
C PRO A 41 -13.28 6.38 13.47
N LYS A 42 -13.09 5.21 12.84
CA LYS A 42 -11.75 4.59 12.73
C LYS A 42 -10.77 5.47 11.94
N THR A 43 -11.22 6.09 10.86
CA THR A 43 -10.41 6.99 10.03
C THR A 43 -10.07 8.27 10.80
N GLU A 44 -11.03 8.78 11.58
CA GLU A 44 -10.82 9.93 12.47
C GLU A 44 -9.79 9.62 13.56
N ASP A 45 -9.92 8.50 14.26
CA ASP A 45 -9.00 8.08 15.31
C ASP A 45 -7.58 7.88 14.77
N ALA A 46 -7.46 7.27 13.58
CA ALA A 46 -6.19 7.12 12.90
C ALA A 46 -5.57 8.47 12.51
N THR A 47 -6.39 9.41 12.03
CA THR A 47 -5.95 10.77 11.70
C THR A 47 -5.44 11.49 12.95
N LYS A 48 -6.16 11.42 14.06
CA LYS A 48 -5.74 12.02 15.34
C LYS A 48 -4.45 11.40 15.86
N ALA A 49 -4.32 10.08 15.78
CA ALA A 49 -3.11 9.37 16.19
C ALA A 49 -1.90 9.80 15.37
N PHE A 50 -2.07 9.89 14.04
CA PHE A 50 -1.03 10.37 13.13
C PHE A 50 -0.64 11.82 13.43
N GLN A 51 -1.62 12.73 13.51
CA GLN A 51 -1.37 14.14 13.84
C GLN A 51 -0.59 14.28 15.15
N LYS A 52 -0.95 13.51 16.18
CA LYS A 52 -0.24 13.50 17.46
C LYS A 52 1.22 13.02 17.31
N ALA A 53 1.45 11.96 16.52
CA ALA A 53 2.79 11.43 16.29
C ALA A 53 3.70 12.41 15.54
N GLU A 54 3.14 13.16 14.59
CA GLU A 54 3.85 14.17 13.78
C GLU A 54 3.91 15.56 14.44
N GLY A 55 3.36 15.75 15.64
CA GLY A 55 3.34 17.04 16.32
C GLY A 55 2.43 18.09 15.67
N LEU A 56 1.44 17.67 14.89
CA LEU A 56 0.44 18.54 14.26
C LEU A 56 -0.75 18.82 15.20
N PRO A 57 -1.54 19.89 14.96
CA PRO A 57 -2.82 20.08 15.65
C PRO A 57 -3.74 18.86 15.47
N VAL A 58 -4.20 18.29 16.58
CA VAL A 58 -5.03 17.07 16.60
C VAL A 58 -6.49 17.43 16.32
N THR A 59 -6.82 17.71 15.06
CA THR A 59 -8.16 18.10 14.62
C THR A 59 -9.05 16.92 14.26
N GLY A 60 -8.46 15.76 13.92
CA GLY A 60 -9.20 14.63 13.34
C GLY A 60 -9.64 14.84 11.89
N THR A 61 -9.22 15.94 11.27
CA THR A 61 -9.47 16.30 9.88
C THR A 61 -8.14 16.23 9.12
N VAL A 62 -8.14 15.68 7.91
CA VAL A 62 -6.98 15.69 7.03
C VAL A 62 -7.01 16.98 6.21
N ASP A 63 -6.37 18.02 6.75
CA ASP A 63 -6.18 19.32 6.11
C ASP A 63 -4.86 19.39 5.33
N ALA A 64 -4.53 20.55 4.76
CA ALA A 64 -3.31 20.72 3.96
C ALA A 64 -2.02 20.41 4.73
N ALA A 65 -1.94 20.73 6.02
CA ALA A 65 -0.79 20.41 6.85
C ALA A 65 -0.67 18.89 7.04
N THR A 66 -1.80 18.24 7.36
CA THR A 66 -1.87 16.78 7.52
C THR A 66 -1.53 16.05 6.22
N TRP A 67 -2.04 16.53 5.08
CA TRP A 67 -1.73 15.97 3.75
C TRP A 67 -0.24 16.03 3.41
N ASN A 68 0.42 17.13 3.76
CA ASN A 68 1.85 17.29 3.50
C ASN A 68 2.72 16.37 4.36
N ALA A 69 2.27 16.03 5.57
CA ALA A 69 2.97 15.10 6.45
C ALA A 69 2.69 13.64 6.10
N LEU A 70 1.52 13.33 5.55
CA LEU A 70 1.15 11.97 5.18
C LEU A 70 2.06 11.42 4.07
N PRO A 71 2.39 10.12 4.10
CA PRO A 71 3.04 9.45 2.98
C PRO A 71 2.12 9.44 1.76
N ASP A 72 2.67 9.09 0.59
CA ASP A 72 1.86 8.94 -0.63
C ASP A 72 0.66 8.01 -0.37
N GLY A 73 -0.55 8.46 -0.70
CA GLY A 73 -1.79 7.70 -0.59
C GLY A 73 -2.29 7.13 -1.93
N SER A 74 -1.50 7.24 -3.00
CA SER A 74 -1.86 6.78 -4.33
C SER A 74 -2.10 5.25 -4.34
N PRO A 75 -3.06 4.76 -5.16
CA PRO A 75 -3.24 3.33 -5.36
C PRO A 75 -1.91 2.65 -5.72
N MET A 76 -1.72 1.42 -5.27
CA MET A 76 -0.57 0.64 -5.74
C MET A 76 -0.67 0.42 -7.25
N PRO A 77 0.44 0.53 -8.00
CA PRO A 77 0.43 0.39 -9.45
C PRO A 77 0.07 -1.04 -9.84
N THR A 78 -0.54 -1.21 -11.01
CA THR A 78 -0.69 -2.55 -11.60
C THR A 78 0.64 -3.00 -12.18
N LEU A 79 1.18 -4.11 -11.68
CA LEU A 79 2.43 -4.70 -12.18
C LEU A 79 2.15 -5.97 -12.96
N ARG A 80 2.81 -6.12 -14.10
CA ARG A 80 2.71 -7.31 -14.97
C ARG A 80 4.00 -7.48 -15.74
N GLN A 81 4.11 -8.56 -16.51
CA GLN A 81 5.28 -8.80 -17.36
C GLN A 81 5.60 -7.56 -18.23
N GLY A 82 6.89 -7.16 -18.20
CA GLY A 82 7.39 -5.97 -18.91
C GLY A 82 7.31 -4.66 -18.11
N THR A 83 6.59 -4.61 -16.98
CA THR A 83 6.64 -3.48 -16.03
C THR A 83 8.02 -3.41 -15.38
N GLN A 84 8.49 -2.19 -15.09
CA GLN A 84 9.81 -1.94 -14.52
C GLN A 84 9.75 -0.83 -13.47
N GLY A 85 10.74 -0.77 -12.60
CA GLY A 85 10.94 0.31 -11.63
C GLY A 85 10.94 -0.15 -10.18
N ASP A 86 10.94 0.81 -9.27
CA ASP A 86 11.17 0.55 -7.84
C ASP A 86 10.05 -0.28 -7.20
N ALA A 87 8.80 -0.10 -7.64
CA ALA A 87 7.68 -0.94 -7.20
C ALA A 87 7.89 -2.43 -7.55
N VAL A 88 8.52 -2.73 -8.70
CA VAL A 88 8.87 -4.10 -9.08
C VAL A 88 10.00 -4.63 -8.20
N ARG A 89 11.01 -3.80 -7.91
CA ARG A 89 12.12 -4.20 -7.04
C ARG A 89 11.64 -4.53 -5.62
N SER A 90 10.80 -3.69 -5.04
CA SER A 90 10.19 -3.96 -3.73
C SER A 90 9.30 -5.20 -3.77
N LEU A 91 8.47 -5.37 -4.80
CA LEU A 91 7.69 -6.60 -4.98
C LEU A 91 8.60 -7.84 -4.99
N GLN A 92 9.69 -7.80 -5.76
CA GLN A 92 10.62 -8.93 -5.88
C GLN A 92 11.28 -9.28 -4.55
N GLN A 93 11.63 -8.28 -3.74
CA GLN A 93 12.16 -8.48 -2.38
C GLN A 93 11.12 -9.19 -1.50
N VAL A 94 9.88 -8.70 -1.46
CA VAL A 94 8.80 -9.29 -0.66
C VAL A 94 8.49 -10.72 -1.11
N LEU A 95 8.42 -10.94 -2.43
CA LEU A 95 8.21 -12.28 -3.00
C LEU A 95 9.35 -13.25 -2.66
N THR A 96 10.57 -12.75 -2.54
CA THR A 96 11.72 -13.57 -2.11
C THR A 96 11.65 -13.90 -0.63
N LEU A 97 11.37 -12.90 0.23
CA LEU A 97 11.32 -13.07 1.69
C LEU A 97 10.22 -14.04 2.11
N GLY A 98 9.03 -13.97 1.49
CA GLY A 98 7.93 -14.85 1.84
C GLY A 98 7.95 -16.21 1.14
N ALA A 99 8.81 -16.44 0.13
CA ALA A 99 8.82 -17.71 -0.59
C ALA A 99 9.13 -18.90 0.32
N ALA A 100 10.04 -18.73 1.29
CA ALA A 100 10.45 -19.80 2.19
C ALA A 100 9.27 -20.24 3.08
N GLY A 101 8.74 -21.43 2.81
CA GLY A 101 7.66 -22.07 3.58
C GLY A 101 6.24 -21.62 3.22
N LEU A 102 6.05 -20.74 2.22
CA LEU A 102 4.70 -20.31 1.77
C LEU A 102 4.39 -20.74 0.33
N TRP A 103 5.00 -20.11 -0.68
CA TRP A 103 4.76 -20.41 -2.10
C TRP A 103 5.98 -20.97 -2.84
N GLU A 104 7.13 -21.06 -2.17
CA GLU A 104 8.37 -21.74 -2.59
C GLU A 104 8.94 -21.36 -3.96
N THR A 105 8.46 -20.26 -4.55
CA THR A 105 8.86 -19.77 -5.87
C THR A 105 9.37 -18.34 -5.74
N THR A 106 10.61 -18.08 -6.14
CA THR A 106 11.21 -16.75 -6.05
C THR A 106 11.35 -16.10 -7.43
N PRO A 107 11.44 -14.75 -7.49
CA PRO A 107 11.77 -14.02 -8.72
C PRO A 107 13.18 -14.26 -9.25
N GLN A 108 14.05 -14.95 -8.50
CA GLN A 108 15.47 -15.22 -8.83
C GLN A 108 16.32 -13.95 -9.02
N GLY A 109 15.93 -12.84 -8.40
CA GLY A 109 16.66 -11.56 -8.45
C GLY A 109 15.76 -10.38 -8.07
N THR A 110 16.37 -9.23 -7.82
CA THR A 110 15.69 -7.96 -7.51
C THR A 110 16.19 -6.84 -8.41
N ASP A 111 16.08 -7.04 -9.71
CA ASP A 111 16.57 -6.12 -10.74
C ASP A 111 15.61 -4.95 -11.00
N GLY A 112 14.35 -5.06 -10.57
CA GLY A 112 13.29 -4.10 -10.87
C GLY A 112 12.66 -4.31 -12.24
N HIS A 113 12.88 -5.46 -12.89
CA HIS A 113 12.23 -5.85 -14.14
C HIS A 113 11.26 -7.00 -13.90
N PHE A 114 9.99 -6.82 -14.26
CA PHE A 114 8.98 -7.86 -14.09
C PHE A 114 9.11 -8.86 -15.24
N GLY A 115 10.02 -9.82 -15.08
CA GLY A 115 10.26 -10.91 -16.02
C GLY A 115 9.47 -12.19 -15.70
N ALA A 116 9.70 -13.25 -16.48
CA ALA A 116 9.00 -14.52 -16.36
C ALA A 116 9.11 -15.16 -14.96
N ASN A 117 10.28 -15.05 -14.31
CA ASN A 117 10.46 -15.56 -12.94
C ASN A 117 9.65 -14.76 -11.90
N THR A 118 9.54 -13.44 -12.08
CA THR A 118 8.71 -12.60 -11.22
C THR A 118 7.24 -12.97 -11.40
N GLU A 119 6.78 -13.16 -12.64
CA GLU A 119 5.42 -13.61 -12.93
C GLU A 119 5.13 -14.98 -12.30
N ALA A 120 6.05 -15.94 -12.45
CA ALA A 120 5.90 -17.27 -11.84
C ALA A 120 5.76 -17.18 -10.32
N SER A 121 6.57 -16.34 -9.66
CA SER A 121 6.49 -16.09 -8.22
C SER A 121 5.17 -15.41 -7.83
N VAL A 122 4.67 -14.46 -8.62
CA VAL A 122 3.35 -13.85 -8.42
C VAL A 122 2.23 -14.87 -8.54
N ARG A 123 2.25 -15.74 -9.56
CA ARG A 123 1.26 -16.80 -9.73
C ARG A 123 1.27 -17.78 -8.55
N ALA A 124 2.46 -18.11 -8.05
CA ALA A 124 2.61 -18.97 -6.88
C ALA A 124 2.03 -18.31 -5.62
N PHE A 125 2.32 -17.02 -5.40
CA PHE A 125 1.72 -16.23 -4.33
C PHE A 125 0.19 -16.19 -4.43
N GLN A 126 -0.36 -15.87 -5.61
CA GLN A 126 -1.80 -15.80 -5.86
C GLN A 126 -2.49 -17.13 -5.53
N LYS A 127 -1.89 -18.23 -5.96
CA LYS A 127 -2.37 -19.58 -5.66
C LYS A 127 -2.35 -19.85 -4.15
N TRP A 128 -1.26 -19.51 -3.48
CA TRP A 128 -1.12 -19.67 -2.02
C TRP A 128 -2.16 -18.83 -1.25
N ALA A 129 -2.39 -17.59 -1.69
CA ALA A 129 -3.36 -16.67 -1.10
C ALA A 129 -4.83 -16.98 -1.48
N GLY A 130 -5.08 -17.98 -2.34
CA GLY A 130 -6.43 -18.38 -2.75
C GLY A 130 -7.17 -17.35 -3.60
N ILE A 131 -6.45 -16.51 -4.34
CA ILE A 131 -7.02 -15.48 -5.24
C ILE A 131 -6.85 -15.90 -6.72
N PRO A 132 -7.52 -15.23 -7.69
CA PRO A 132 -7.34 -15.53 -9.10
C PRO A 132 -5.87 -15.50 -9.53
N VAL A 133 -5.44 -16.53 -10.26
CA VAL A 133 -4.05 -16.73 -10.69
C VAL A 133 -3.86 -16.21 -12.10
N ASP A 134 -3.75 -14.89 -12.24
CA ASP A 134 -3.59 -14.21 -13.53
C ASP A 134 -2.15 -13.77 -13.83
N GLY A 135 -1.25 -13.83 -12.83
CA GLY A 135 0.13 -13.35 -12.95
C GLY A 135 0.27 -11.82 -12.92
N VAL A 136 -0.80 -11.11 -12.60
CA VAL A 136 -0.87 -9.65 -12.54
C VAL A 136 -1.02 -9.19 -11.08
N VAL A 137 -0.17 -8.25 -10.67
CA VAL A 137 -0.27 -7.62 -9.35
C VAL A 137 -1.19 -6.41 -9.44
N GLY A 138 -2.50 -6.67 -9.33
CA GLY A 138 -3.55 -5.65 -9.19
C GLY A 138 -3.99 -5.49 -7.73
N GLN A 139 -5.05 -4.70 -7.49
CA GLN A 139 -5.54 -4.38 -6.15
C GLN A 139 -5.79 -5.64 -5.29
N GLN A 140 -6.38 -6.69 -5.87
CA GLN A 140 -6.64 -7.95 -5.13
C GLN A 140 -5.34 -8.61 -4.66
N THR A 141 -4.33 -8.68 -5.52
CA THR A 141 -2.99 -9.22 -5.19
C THR A 141 -2.29 -8.34 -4.15
N TRP A 142 -2.42 -7.01 -4.26
CA TRP A 142 -1.86 -6.05 -3.31
C TRP A 142 -2.46 -6.18 -1.91
N THR A 143 -3.77 -6.36 -1.80
CA THR A 143 -4.49 -6.49 -0.52
C THR A 143 -4.64 -7.94 -0.03
N ALA A 144 -4.05 -8.90 -0.72
CA ALA A 144 -4.24 -10.32 -0.42
C ALA A 144 -3.70 -10.69 0.97
N GLN A 145 -4.58 -11.19 1.84
CA GLN A 145 -4.20 -11.70 3.15
C GLN A 145 -3.60 -13.12 3.04
N PRO A 146 -2.76 -13.55 4.00
CA PRO A 146 -2.42 -12.86 5.25
C PRO A 146 -1.25 -11.85 5.16
N LEU A 147 -0.53 -11.76 4.03
CA LEU A 147 0.70 -10.95 3.95
C LEU A 147 0.46 -9.48 3.55
N ALA A 148 -0.64 -9.17 2.87
CA ALA A 148 -0.99 -7.85 2.32
C ALA A 148 0.24 -7.14 1.68
N LEU A 149 0.59 -7.53 0.45
CA LEU A 149 1.79 -7.02 -0.24
C LEU A 149 1.88 -5.49 -0.27
N GLU A 150 0.75 -4.77 -0.36
CA GLU A 150 0.73 -3.30 -0.34
C GLU A 150 1.31 -2.71 0.95
N PHE A 151 1.14 -3.38 2.08
CA PHE A 151 1.64 -2.92 3.36
C PHE A 151 3.15 -3.11 3.43
N VAL A 152 3.64 -4.30 3.07
CA VAL A 152 5.06 -4.63 3.12
C VAL A 152 5.85 -3.78 2.11
N VAL A 153 5.37 -3.67 0.87
CA VAL A 153 6.00 -2.85 -0.16
C VAL A 153 5.88 -1.36 0.16
N GLY A 154 4.71 -0.93 0.65
CA GLY A 154 4.46 0.45 1.05
C GLY A 154 5.46 0.93 2.09
N LEU A 155 5.68 0.17 3.17
CA LEU A 155 6.65 0.51 4.21
C LEU A 155 8.09 0.66 3.70
N GLN A 156 8.53 -0.23 2.80
CA GLN A 156 9.87 -0.14 2.20
C GLN A 156 10.04 1.13 1.37
N HIS A 157 8.97 1.60 0.71
CA HIS A 157 8.95 2.88 0.00
C HIS A 157 9.01 4.09 0.93
N VAL A 158 8.34 4.05 2.09
CA VAL A 158 8.33 5.20 3.02
C VAL A 158 9.66 5.35 3.77
N ALA A 159 10.36 4.25 4.07
CA ALA A 159 11.63 4.27 4.82
C ALA A 159 12.86 4.68 3.99
N SER A 160 12.72 4.88 2.68
CA SER A 160 13.85 5.12 1.75
C SER A 160 13.89 6.55 1.18
N ALA A 161 13.18 7.51 1.79
CA ALA A 161 13.13 8.91 1.36
C ALA A 161 13.77 9.86 2.39
#